data_AF-A0A0L6J5F7-F1
#
_entry.id   AF-A0A0L6J5F7-F1
#
_cell.length_a   1.000
_cell.length_b   1.000
_cell.length_c   1.000
_cell.angle_alpha   90.00
_cell.angle_beta   90.00
_cell.angle_gamma   90.00
#
_symmetry.space_group_name_H-M   'P 1'
#
loop_
_entity.id
_entity.type
_entity.pdbx_description
1 polymer ?
#
loop_
_entity_poly.entity_id
_entity_poly.type
_entity_poly.pdbx_seq_one_letter_code
_entity_poly.pdbx_strand_id
1 'polypeptide(L)'
;MQNDTPEDATSLELLAEMRAMIDAAREAIEVSQATRDQPAEGLAPASEPEPVAYTIDSSDLLGDISDNLLVAYQLAKHDGDPLTVALIEKVLFHVGRRLARGMSPADAGIPCH
;
A
#
# COMPACT_ATOMS: atom_id res chain seq x y z
N MET A 1 -8.69 55.10 -5.10
CA MET A 1 -8.19 54.38 -3.92
C MET A 1 -8.89 53.04 -3.92
N GLN A 2 -8.23 52.03 -4.48
CA GLN A 2 -8.74 50.66 -4.60
C GLN A 2 -8.39 49.95 -3.30
N ASN A 3 -9.39 49.37 -2.64
CA ASN A 3 -9.19 48.62 -1.40
C ASN A 3 -8.52 47.28 -1.75
N ASP A 4 -7.23 47.15 -1.45
CA ASP A 4 -6.54 45.87 -1.43
C ASP A 4 -7.10 45.01 -0.28
N THR A 5 -7.67 43.87 -0.65
CA THR A 5 -8.38 42.95 0.24
C THR A 5 -7.36 42.13 1.06
N PRO A 6 -7.42 42.13 2.40
CA PRO A 6 -6.47 41.39 3.26
C PRO A 6 -6.59 39.85 3.18
N GLU A 7 -7.63 39.34 2.54
CA GLU A 7 -7.93 37.90 2.42
C GLU A 7 -7.06 37.19 1.36
N ASP A 8 -6.53 37.93 0.38
CA ASP A 8 -5.69 37.37 -0.68
C ASP A 8 -4.24 37.16 -0.19
N ALA A 9 -3.74 38.09 0.63
CA ALA A 9 -2.43 37.98 1.26
C ALA A 9 -2.34 36.80 2.23
N THR A 10 -3.39 36.57 3.03
CA THR A 10 -3.47 35.44 3.97
C THR A 10 -3.64 34.10 3.27
N SER A 11 -4.34 34.06 2.13
CA SER A 11 -4.46 32.86 1.30
C SER A 11 -3.14 32.48 0.61
N LEU A 12 -2.37 33.47 0.15
CA LEU A 12 -1.05 33.25 -0.43
C LEU A 12 0.00 32.83 0.61
N GLU A 13 -0.08 33.36 1.84
CA GLU A 13 0.78 32.98 2.95
C GLU A 13 0.54 31.52 3.37
N LEU A 14 -0.73 31.10 3.49
CA LEU A 14 -1.08 29.71 3.78
C LEU A 14 -0.58 28.75 2.69
N LEU A 15 -0.69 29.13 1.42
CA LEU A 15 -0.17 28.33 0.30
C LEU A 15 1.36 28.21 0.33
N ALA A 16 2.06 29.28 0.72
CA ALA A 16 3.51 29.26 0.88
C ALA A 16 3.93 28.34 2.03
N GLU A 17 3.21 28.38 3.15
CA GLU A 17 3.45 27.52 4.31
C GLU A 17 3.20 26.04 3.98
N MET A 18 2.08 25.73 3.33
CA MET A 18 1.79 24.36 2.87
C MET A 18 2.87 23.83 1.92
N ARG A 19 3.37 24.68 1.02
CA ARG A 19 4.45 24.29 0.09
C ARG A 19 5.76 24.02 0.82
N ALA A 20 6.12 24.86 1.79
CA ALA A 20 7.31 24.66 2.62
C ALA A 20 7.23 23.34 3.41
N MET A 21 6.06 22.98 3.95
CA MET A 21 5.88 21.69 4.62
C MET A 21 6.04 20.49 3.69
N ILE A 22 5.54 20.59 2.46
CA ILE A 22 5.66 19.52 1.45
C ILE A 22 7.13 19.35 1.04
N ASP A 23 7.86 20.44 0.85
CA ASP A 23 9.28 20.39 0.47
C ASP A 23 10.13 19.84 1.62
N ALA A 24 9.86 20.23 2.87
CA ALA A 24 10.53 19.66 4.04
C ALA A 24 10.25 18.15 4.22
N ALA A 25 9.02 17.70 3.92
CA ALA A 25 8.69 16.28 3.96
C ALA A 25 9.41 15.49 2.86
N ARG A 26 9.61 16.08 1.67
CA ARG A 26 10.39 15.46 0.59
C ARG A 26 11.86 15.32 0.96
N GLU A 27 12.48 16.36 1.50
CA GLU A 27 13.88 16.30 1.95
C GLU A 27 14.08 15.22 3.04
N ALA A 28 13.15 15.11 4.00
CA ALA A 28 13.22 14.08 5.04
C ALA A 28 13.14 12.65 4.48
N ILE A 29 12.34 12.44 3.43
CA ILE A 29 12.23 11.15 2.74
C ILE A 29 13.50 10.87 1.93
N GLU A 30 14.06 11.85 1.22
CA GLU A 30 15.30 11.68 0.46
C GLU A 30 16.50 11.37 1.37
N VAL A 31 16.64 12.05 2.52
CA VAL A 31 17.69 11.75 3.52
C VAL A 31 17.53 10.34 4.10
N SER A 32 16.28 9.93 4.34
CA SER A 32 15.99 8.58 4.84
C SER A 32 16.28 7.49 3.79
N GLN A 33 16.10 7.79 2.50
CA GLN A 33 16.43 6.87 1.41
C GLN A 33 17.95 6.81 1.14
N ALA A 34 18.65 7.94 1.21
CA ALA A 34 20.11 8.01 1.07
C ALA A 34 20.86 7.25 2.18
N THR A 35 20.25 7.09 3.35
CA THR A 35 20.80 6.28 4.46
C THR A 35 20.58 4.77 4.24
N ARG A 36 19.60 4.38 3.42
CA ARG A 36 19.29 2.95 3.14
C ARG A 36 20.14 2.36 2.00
N ASP A 37 20.68 3.19 1.12
CA ASP A 37 21.51 2.78 -0.02
C ASP A 37 23.01 2.72 0.27
N GLN A 38 23.44 2.83 1.53
CA GLN A 38 24.83 2.59 1.90
C GLN A 38 25.10 1.08 1.96
N PRO A 39 25.92 0.50 1.07
CA PRO A 39 26.25 -0.92 1.15
C PRO A 39 27.04 -1.14 2.44
N ALA A 40 26.51 -1.99 3.32
CA ALA A 40 27.19 -2.45 4.52
C ALA A 40 28.38 -3.35 4.12
N GLU A 41 29.45 -2.73 3.66
CA GLU A 41 30.72 -3.39 3.44
C GLU A 41 31.45 -3.50 4.78
N GLY A 42 31.47 -4.72 5.30
CA GLY A 42 32.43 -5.17 6.30
C GLY A 42 32.05 -4.88 7.74
N LEU A 43 31.57 -5.91 8.44
CA LEU A 43 32.13 -6.40 9.70
C LEU A 43 31.39 -7.68 10.12
N ALA A 44 32.05 -8.82 9.84
CA ALA A 44 31.96 -10.17 10.43
C ALA A 44 30.59 -10.73 10.89
N PRO A 45 30.23 -11.96 10.47
CA PRO A 45 29.21 -12.71 11.20
C PRO A 45 29.85 -13.81 12.05
N ALA A 46 29.69 -13.64 13.36
CA ALA A 46 29.44 -14.77 14.23
C ALA A 46 28.26 -15.57 13.67
N SER A 47 28.46 -16.86 13.39
CA SER A 47 27.45 -17.88 13.04
C SER A 47 26.02 -17.35 12.86
N GLU A 48 25.73 -16.81 11.68
CA GLU A 48 24.36 -16.52 11.27
C GLU A 48 23.66 -17.85 10.97
N PRO A 49 22.42 -18.08 11.45
CA PRO A 49 21.61 -19.14 10.86
C PRO A 49 21.44 -18.79 9.38
N GLU A 50 21.81 -19.70 8.49
CA GLU A 50 21.66 -19.50 7.06
C GLU A 50 20.25 -18.98 6.78
N PRO A 51 20.08 -17.96 5.92
CA PRO A 51 18.77 -17.53 5.50
C PRO A 51 18.22 -18.70 4.70
N VAL A 52 17.43 -19.54 5.36
CA VAL A 52 16.54 -20.47 4.69
C VAL A 52 15.70 -19.57 3.81
N ALA A 53 16.01 -19.54 2.53
CA ALA A 53 15.18 -18.90 1.53
C ALA A 53 13.89 -19.70 1.52
N TYR A 54 12.97 -19.35 2.42
CA TYR A 54 11.59 -19.74 2.33
C TYR A 54 11.12 -19.10 1.03
N THR A 55 11.19 -19.85 -0.06
CA THR A 55 10.34 -19.64 -1.21
C THR A 55 8.92 -19.86 -0.69
N ILE A 56 8.36 -18.83 -0.05
CA ILE A 56 6.94 -18.77 0.22
C ILE A 56 6.34 -18.78 -1.17
N ASP A 57 5.69 -19.89 -1.50
CA ASP A 57 5.01 -20.01 -2.77
C ASP A 57 3.99 -18.87 -2.80
N SER A 58 4.20 -17.93 -3.71
CA SER A 58 3.43 -16.68 -3.72
C SER A 58 1.96 -16.94 -4.03
N SER A 59 1.68 -18.12 -4.60
CA SER A 59 0.34 -18.65 -4.82
C SER A 59 -0.37 -18.99 -3.50
N ASP A 60 0.32 -19.70 -2.59
CA ASP A 60 -0.24 -20.11 -1.30
C ASP A 60 -0.57 -18.90 -0.43
N LEU A 61 0.32 -17.90 -0.41
CA LEU A 61 0.10 -16.65 0.32
C LEU A 61 -1.13 -15.88 -0.19
N LEU A 62 -1.37 -15.87 -1.50
CA LEU A 62 -2.54 -15.20 -2.10
C LEU A 62 -3.83 -15.97 -1.83
N GLY A 63 -3.79 -17.30 -1.80
CA GLY A 63 -4.90 -18.13 -1.34
C GLY A 63 -5.29 -17.79 0.10
N ASP A 64 -4.32 -17.79 1.02
CA ASP A 64 -4.53 -17.48 2.43
C ASP A 64 -5.10 -16.07 2.65
N ILE A 65 -4.63 -15.08 1.89
CA ILE A 65 -5.17 -13.71 1.95
C ILE A 65 -6.64 -13.69 1.50
N SER A 66 -6.96 -14.41 0.42
CA SER A 66 -8.31 -14.45 -0.15
C SER A 66 -9.30 -15.09 0.82
N ASP A 67 -8.92 -16.19 1.44
CA ASP A 67 -9.73 -16.91 2.43
C ASP A 67 -9.97 -16.07 3.68
N ASN A 68 -8.93 -15.42 4.20
CA ASN A 68 -9.06 -14.53 5.36
C ASN A 68 -9.96 -13.32 5.07
N LEU A 69 -9.92 -12.76 3.86
CA LEU A 69 -10.82 -11.67 3.45
C LEU A 69 -12.28 -12.12 3.37
N LEU A 70 -12.53 -13.36 2.93
CA LEU A 70 -13.88 -13.93 2.92
C LEU A 70 -14.41 -14.15 4.35
N VAL A 71 -13.57 -14.62 5.27
CA VAL A 71 -13.93 -14.74 6.69
C VAL A 71 -14.23 -13.36 7.29
N ALA A 72 -13.38 -12.38 7.05
CA ALA A 72 -13.59 -11.00 7.52
C ALA A 72 -14.90 -10.41 6.98
N TYR A 73 -15.24 -10.69 5.71
CA TYR A 73 -16.49 -10.25 5.11
C TYR A 73 -17.71 -10.84 5.80
N GLN A 74 -17.68 -12.14 6.13
CA GLN A 74 -18.76 -12.81 6.83
C GLN A 74 -18.94 -12.25 8.25
N LEU A 75 -17.84 -11.99 8.97
CA LEU A 75 -17.85 -11.35 10.28
C LEU A 75 -18.44 -9.94 10.19
N ALA A 76 -17.97 -9.11 9.26
CA ALA A 76 -18.48 -7.75 9.08
C ALA A 76 -19.98 -7.72 8.74
N LYS A 77 -20.46 -8.69 7.95
CA LYS A 77 -21.89 -8.85 7.67
C LYS A 77 -22.68 -9.22 8.91
N HIS A 78 -22.13 -10.09 9.75
CA HIS A 78 -22.75 -10.49 11.01
C HIS A 78 -22.82 -9.31 12.01
N ASP A 79 -21.76 -8.51 12.07
CA ASP A 79 -21.66 -7.34 12.96
C ASP A 79 -22.55 -6.17 12.50
N GLY A 80 -23.02 -6.21 11.25
CA GLY A 80 -23.98 -5.23 10.71
C GLY A 80 -23.38 -3.85 10.46
N ASP A 81 -22.05 -3.71 10.41
CA ASP A 81 -21.39 -2.45 10.09
C ASP A 81 -21.28 -2.27 8.56
N PRO A 82 -22.09 -1.38 7.95
CA PRO A 82 -22.09 -1.20 6.50
C PRO A 82 -20.78 -0.63 5.97
N LEU A 83 -20.02 0.14 6.78
CA LEU A 83 -18.76 0.72 6.34
C LEU A 83 -17.69 -0.35 6.21
N THR A 84 -17.55 -1.20 7.22
CA THR A 84 -16.60 -2.31 7.21
C THR A 84 -16.91 -3.29 6.09
N VAL A 85 -18.20 -3.60 5.86
CA VAL A 85 -18.64 -4.43 4.72
C VAL A 85 -18.18 -3.82 3.40
N ALA A 86 -18.44 -2.53 3.16
CA ALA A 86 -18.07 -1.85 1.92
C ALA A 86 -16.55 -1.81 1.70
N LEU A 87 -15.77 -1.62 2.77
CA LEU A 87 -14.30 -1.64 2.71
C LEU A 87 -13.78 -3.03 2.32
N ILE A 88 -14.30 -4.09 2.93
CA ILE A 88 -13.88 -5.46 2.62
C ILE A 88 -14.29 -5.84 1.19
N GLU A 89 -15.48 -5.46 0.73
CA GLU A 89 -15.89 -5.68 -0.67
C GLU A 89 -14.94 -5.00 -1.66
N LYS A 90 -14.50 -3.77 -1.37
CA LYS A 90 -13.53 -3.06 -2.20
C LYS A 90 -12.17 -3.77 -2.25
N VAL A 91 -11.73 -4.32 -1.12
CA VAL A 91 -10.47 -5.08 -1.05
C VAL A 91 -10.60 -6.40 -1.81
N LEU A 92 -11.67 -7.16 -1.59
CA LEU A 92 -11.98 -8.39 -2.33
C LEU A 92 -12.00 -8.15 -3.84
N PHE A 93 -12.65 -7.08 -4.29
CA PHE A 93 -12.65 -6.70 -5.72
C PHE A 93 -11.25 -6.39 -6.23
N HIS A 94 -10.44 -5.67 -5.46
CA HIS A 94 -9.08 -5.34 -5.85
C HIS A 94 -8.20 -6.59 -5.99
N VAL A 95 -8.26 -7.50 -5.00
CA VAL A 95 -7.50 -8.76 -5.00
C VAL A 95 -7.96 -9.67 -6.13
N GLY A 96 -9.27 -9.86 -6.31
CA GLY A 96 -9.83 -10.66 -7.40
C GLY A 96 -9.42 -10.13 -8.78
N ARG A 97 -9.43 -8.81 -8.99
CA ARG A 97 -8.92 -8.21 -10.23
C ARG A 97 -7.43 -8.46 -10.44
N ARG A 98 -6.62 -8.45 -9.38
CA ARG A 98 -5.18 -8.73 -9.46
C ARG A 98 -4.93 -10.20 -9.83
N LEU A 99 -5.64 -11.12 -9.20
CA LEU A 99 -5.60 -12.55 -9.53
C LEU A 99 -5.97 -12.79 -11.00
N ALA A 100 -7.08 -12.23 -11.45
CA ALA A 100 -7.55 -12.38 -12.82
C ALA A 100 -6.57 -11.82 -13.88
N ARG A 101 -5.77 -10.80 -13.55
CA ARG A 101 -4.75 -10.24 -14.48
C ARG A 101 -3.57 -11.18 -14.73
N GLY A 102 -3.29 -12.08 -13.79
CA GLY A 102 -2.20 -13.07 -13.93
C GLY A 102 -2.67 -14.42 -14.44
N MET A 103 -3.99 -14.63 -14.58
CA MET A 103 -4.58 -15.92 -14.87
C MET A 103 -5.03 -15.97 -16.34
N SER A 104 -4.59 -16.97 -17.10
CA SER A 104 -5.18 -17.21 -18.42
C SER A 104 -6.57 -17.83 -18.26
N PRO A 105 -7.48 -17.71 -19.26
CA PRO A 105 -8.80 -18.34 -19.16
C PRO A 105 -8.72 -19.86 -18.96
N ALA A 106 -7.70 -20.52 -19.50
CA ALA A 106 -7.46 -21.95 -19.29
C ALA A 106 -7.13 -22.27 -17.83
N ASP A 107 -6.32 -21.43 -17.17
CA ASP A 107 -5.99 -21.56 -15.74
C ASP A 107 -7.21 -21.28 -14.85
N ALA A 108 -8.16 -20.48 -15.34
CA ALA A 108 -9.43 -20.23 -14.69
C ALA A 108 -10.49 -21.33 -14.93
N GLY A 109 -10.14 -22.40 -15.68
CA GLY A 109 -11.08 -23.46 -16.05
C GLY A 109 -12.19 -23.01 -17.00
N ILE A 110 -12.00 -21.87 -17.69
CA ILE A 110 -12.95 -21.33 -18.66
C ILE A 110 -12.63 -21.95 -20.03
N PRO A 111 -13.54 -22.72 -20.64
CA PRO A 111 -13.31 -23.29 -21.96
C PRO A 111 -13.19 -22.17 -23.00
N CYS A 112 -12.02 -22.05 -23.62
CA CYS A 112 -11.80 -21.20 -24.79
C CYS A 112 -12.33 -21.94 -26.03
N HIS A 113 -13.31 -21.37 -26.72
CA HIS A 113 -13.82 -21.85 -28.00
C HIS A 113 -13.19 -21.09 -29.16
#